data_AF-T1KLF4-F1
#
_entry.id   AF-T1KLF4-F1
#
_cell.length_a   1.000
_cell.length_b   1.000
_cell.length_c   1.000
_cell.angle_alpha   90.00
_cell.angle_beta   90.00
_cell.angle_gamma   90.00
#
_symmetry.space_group_name_H-M   'P 1'
#
loop_
_entity.id
_entity.type
_entity.pdbx_description
1 polymer ?
#
loop_
_entity_poly.entity_id
_entity_poly.type
_entity_poly.pdbx_seq_one_letter_code
_entity_poly.pdbx_strand_id
1 'polypeptide(L)'
;MLADEDFESGLDSLRHGWLPEISSSVNDIIEEGDAFRRSFQYLQYFAIGLEQLLLDQILHEGRMIKEFREIEDKLSQLLCEIQLGMWYRNIKPDKHIEFEVMTQEYRDIADASRRMIRDYLLLRDLVKLTDYITQIFANLASHY
;
A
#
# COMPACT_ATOMS: atom_id res chain seq x y z
N MET A 1 -18.76 9.37 -9.54
CA MET A 1 -18.28 8.83 -10.83
C MET A 1 -18.40 7.32 -10.69
N LEU A 2 -19.39 6.71 -11.32
CA LEU A 2 -19.60 5.26 -11.25
C LEU A 2 -18.51 4.62 -12.12
N ALA A 3 -17.48 4.07 -11.51
CA ALA A 3 -16.61 3.15 -12.22
C ALA A 3 -17.48 1.96 -12.65
N ASP A 4 -17.35 1.54 -13.91
CA ASP A 4 -18.08 0.39 -14.43
C ASP A 4 -17.58 -0.85 -13.66
N GLU A 5 -18.46 -1.54 -12.92
CA GLU A 5 -18.07 -2.69 -12.07
C GLU A 5 -17.41 -3.81 -12.90
N ASP A 6 -17.75 -3.89 -14.18
CA ASP A 6 -17.12 -4.80 -15.15
C ASP A 6 -15.66 -4.42 -15.47
N PHE A 7 -15.32 -3.13 -15.46
CA PHE A 7 -13.94 -2.67 -15.66
C PHE A 7 -13.07 -2.98 -14.44
N GLU A 8 -13.56 -2.67 -13.24
CA GLU A 8 -12.80 -2.91 -11.99
C GLU A 8 -12.55 -4.40 -11.73
N SER A 9 -13.55 -5.25 -11.97
CA SER A 9 -13.41 -6.69 -11.80
C SER A 9 -12.45 -7.31 -12.83
N GLY A 10 -12.45 -6.80 -14.07
CA GLY A 10 -11.49 -7.22 -15.10
C GLY A 10 -10.04 -6.91 -14.72
N LEU A 11 -9.80 -5.80 -14.03
CA LEU A 11 -8.47 -5.39 -13.59
C LEU A 11 -7.92 -6.22 -12.43
N ASP A 12 -8.76 -6.87 -11.63
CA ASP A 12 -8.29 -7.72 -10.52
C ASP A 12 -7.47 -8.92 -11.02
N SER A 13 -7.74 -9.40 -12.23
CA SER A 13 -6.91 -10.43 -12.89
C SER A 13 -5.47 -9.96 -13.20
N LEU A 14 -5.25 -8.64 -13.25
CA LEU A 14 -3.95 -8.02 -13.52
C LEU A 14 -3.22 -7.63 -12.23
N ARG A 15 -3.87 -7.81 -11.07
CA ARG A 15 -3.28 -7.52 -9.76
C ARG A 15 -2.05 -8.37 -9.52
N HIS A 16 -1.00 -7.73 -9.03
CA HIS A 16 0.29 -8.39 -8.85
C HIS A 16 0.33 -9.21 -7.57
N GLY A 17 0.81 -10.46 -7.66
CA GLY A 17 0.82 -11.39 -6.54
C GLY A 17 1.77 -11.01 -5.39
N TRP A 18 2.66 -10.04 -5.60
CA TRP A 18 3.55 -9.53 -4.55
C TRP A 18 2.89 -8.46 -3.66
N LEU A 19 1.79 -7.85 -4.09
CA LEU A 19 1.05 -6.89 -3.25
C LEU A 19 0.10 -7.64 -2.31
N PRO A 20 0.10 -7.33 -1.00
CA PRO A 20 -0.73 -8.01 -0.03
C PRO A 20 -2.22 -7.75 -0.31
N GLU A 21 -3.05 -8.78 -0.26
CA GLU A 21 -4.50 -8.62 -0.36
C GLU A 21 -5.04 -7.90 0.88
N ILE A 22 -5.79 -6.83 0.64
CA ILE A 22 -6.39 -6.01 1.69
C ILE A 22 -7.84 -6.44 1.84
N SER A 23 -8.20 -6.87 3.05
CA SER A 23 -9.59 -7.19 3.37
C SER A 23 -10.47 -5.95 3.22
N SER A 24 -11.63 -6.12 2.61
CA SER A 24 -12.63 -5.04 2.45
C SER A 24 -13.28 -4.63 3.77
N SER A 25 -13.21 -5.46 4.81
CA SER A 25 -13.69 -5.12 6.14
C SER A 25 -12.90 -5.80 7.25
N VAL A 26 -12.92 -5.18 8.42
CA VAL A 26 -12.41 -5.75 9.68
C VAL A 26 -13.60 -6.43 10.37
N ASN A 27 -13.86 -7.70 10.04
CA ASN A 27 -14.99 -8.44 10.62
C ASN A 27 -14.67 -9.08 11.97
N ASP A 28 -13.38 -9.25 12.28
CA ASP A 28 -12.91 -9.93 13.48
C ASP A 28 -12.24 -8.95 14.44
N ILE A 29 -12.33 -9.24 15.75
CA ILE A 29 -11.54 -8.54 16.78
C ILE A 29 -10.07 -8.82 16.48
N ILE A 30 -9.35 -7.80 16.03
CA ILE A 30 -7.91 -7.85 15.82
C ILE A 30 -7.23 -7.46 17.14
N GLU A 31 -6.27 -8.29 17.58
CA GLU A 31 -5.42 -7.93 18.72
C GLU A 31 -4.54 -6.71 18.38
N GLU A 32 -4.31 -5.83 19.36
CA GLU A 32 -3.53 -4.60 19.18
C GLU A 32 -2.16 -4.88 18.53
N GLY A 33 -1.45 -5.92 19.00
CA GLY A 33 -0.17 -6.33 18.43
C GLY A 33 -0.23 -6.62 16.94
N ASP A 34 -1.27 -7.32 16.50
CA ASP A 34 -1.43 -7.75 15.11
C ASP A 34 -1.90 -6.60 14.22
N ALA A 35 -2.74 -5.70 14.74
CA ALA A 35 -3.10 -4.46 14.06
C ALA A 35 -1.87 -3.66 13.67
N PHE A 36 -0.97 -3.42 14.63
CA PHE A 36 0.25 -2.67 14.40
C PHE A 36 1.19 -3.38 13.41
N ARG A 37 1.48 -4.67 13.62
CA ARG A 37 2.40 -5.43 12.75
C ARG A 37 1.89 -5.50 11.31
N ARG A 38 0.61 -5.82 11.12
CA ARG A 38 0.00 -5.93 9.79
C ARG A 38 -0.02 -4.59 9.07
N SER A 39 -0.43 -3.52 9.77
CA SER A 39 -0.42 -2.17 9.20
C SER A 39 0.98 -1.77 8.78
N PHE A 40 1.97 -2.00 9.65
CA PHE A 40 3.36 -1.69 9.36
C PHE A 40 3.88 -2.46 8.14
N GLN A 41 3.71 -3.78 8.10
CA GLN A 41 4.12 -4.60 6.97
C GLN A 41 3.46 -4.15 5.65
N TYR A 42 2.14 -3.97 5.65
CA TYR A 42 1.42 -3.58 4.44
C TYR A 42 1.92 -2.24 3.91
N LEU A 43 2.08 -1.23 4.77
CA LEU A 43 2.62 0.06 4.35
C LEU A 43 4.03 -0.08 3.73
N GLN A 44 4.87 -1.00 4.19
CA GLN A 44 6.18 -1.25 3.57
C GLN A 44 6.06 -1.81 2.15
N TYR A 45 5.12 -2.72 1.87
CA TYR A 45 4.86 -3.20 0.51
C TYR A 45 4.49 -2.06 -0.44
N PHE A 46 3.59 -1.17 0.01
CA PHE A 46 3.17 -0.04 -0.80
C PHE A 46 4.27 1.01 -0.97
N ALA A 47 5.16 1.17 0.00
CA ALA A 47 6.32 2.05 -0.12
C ALA A 47 7.24 1.60 -1.27
N ILE A 48 7.56 0.31 -1.34
CA ILE A 48 8.39 -0.26 -2.42
C ILE A 48 7.75 -0.03 -3.80
N GLY A 49 6.44 -0.22 -3.92
CA GLY A 49 5.77 0.00 -5.19
C GLY A 49 5.64 1.47 -5.57
N LEU A 50 5.48 2.36 -4.60
CA LEU A 50 5.43 3.81 -4.83
C LEU A 50 6.79 4.37 -5.25
N GLU A 51 7.89 3.85 -4.69
CA GLU A 51 9.24 4.15 -5.17
C GLU A 51 9.42 3.77 -6.64
N GLN A 52 8.94 2.59 -7.05
CA GLN A 52 9.00 2.18 -8.46
C GLN A 52 8.14 3.09 -9.35
N LEU A 53 6.95 3.46 -8.88
CA LEU A 53 6.06 4.38 -9.59
C LEU A 53 6.75 5.74 -9.80
N LEU A 54 7.41 6.28 -8.76
CA LEU A 54 8.19 7.52 -8.85
C LEU A 54 9.37 7.40 -9.81
N LEU A 55 10.11 6.29 -9.76
CA LEU A 55 11.21 6.01 -10.67
C LEU A 55 10.73 6.04 -12.12
N ASP A 56 9.59 5.42 -12.42
CA ASP A 56 9.03 5.38 -13.76
C ASP A 56 8.59 6.77 -14.25
N GLN A 57 8.08 7.62 -13.35
CA GLN A 57 7.80 9.03 -13.68
C GLN A 57 9.07 9.80 -14.01
N ILE A 58 10.18 9.54 -13.32
CA ILE A 58 11.47 10.16 -13.61
C ILE A 58 12.01 9.69 -14.96
N LEU A 59 11.99 8.38 -15.21
CA LEU A 59 12.55 7.77 -16.42
C LEU A 59 11.75 8.06 -17.69
N HIS A 60 10.45 8.32 -17.56
CA HIS A 60 9.55 8.53 -18.69
C HIS A 60 8.95 9.95 -18.76
N GLU A 61 9.55 10.92 -18.07
CA GLU A 61 9.11 12.33 -18.04
C GLU A 61 7.62 12.48 -17.68
N GLY A 62 7.19 11.70 -16.70
CA GLY A 62 5.82 11.67 -16.21
C GLY A 62 5.37 13.01 -15.63
N ARG A 63 4.07 13.30 -15.75
CA ARG A 63 3.50 14.61 -15.40
C ARG A 63 3.05 14.74 -13.94
N MET A 64 3.06 13.63 -13.20
CA MET A 64 2.47 13.55 -11.85
C MET A 64 3.52 13.35 -10.74
N ILE A 65 4.80 13.61 -11.05
CA ILE A 65 5.90 13.37 -10.11
C ILE A 65 5.75 14.13 -8.79
N LYS A 66 5.12 15.31 -8.79
CA LYS A 66 4.94 16.11 -7.57
C LYS A 66 3.91 15.46 -6.66
N GLU A 67 2.78 15.07 -7.24
CA GLU A 67 1.67 14.41 -6.56
C GLU A 67 2.12 13.06 -5.97
N PHE A 68 2.92 12.29 -6.71
CA PHE A 68 3.44 11.03 -6.19
C PHE A 68 4.48 11.20 -5.08
N ARG A 69 5.29 12.27 -5.11
CA ARG A 69 6.18 12.62 -4.00
C ARG A 69 5.40 13.01 -2.75
N GLU A 70 4.30 13.75 -2.91
CA GLU A 70 3.43 14.08 -1.78
C GLU A 70 2.82 12.81 -1.16
N ILE A 71 2.41 11.84 -1.98
CA ILE A 71 1.92 10.54 -1.48
C ILE A 71 3.05 9.77 -0.77
N GLU A 72 4.27 9.78 -1.30
CA GLU A 72 5.44 9.12 -0.69
C GLU A 72 5.79 9.73 0.68
N ASP A 73 5.78 11.05 0.78
CA ASP A 73 6.01 11.78 2.03
C ASP A 73 4.95 11.40 3.08
N LYS A 74 3.67 11.32 2.67
CA LYS A 74 2.57 10.94 3.57
C LYS A 74 2.63 9.48 4.00
N LEU A 75 2.97 8.59 3.08
CA LEU A 75 3.15 7.17 3.38
C LEU A 75 4.31 6.95 4.35
N SER A 76 5.42 7.66 4.13
CA SER A 76 6.60 7.63 5.01
C SER A 76 6.28 8.17 6.40
N GLN A 77 5.49 9.26 6.49
CA GLN A 77 5.01 9.79 7.76
C GLN A 77 4.16 8.74 8.50
N LEU A 78 3.19 8.12 7.83
CA LEU A 78 2.32 7.11 8.44
C LEU A 78 3.12 5.88 8.92
N LEU A 79 4.10 5.41 8.15
CA LEU A 79 5.03 4.36 8.55
C LEU A 79 5.75 4.69 9.86
N CYS A 80 6.28 5.92 9.96
CA CYS A 80 6.96 6.39 11.16
C CYS A 80 6.02 6.45 12.37
N GLU A 81 4.79 6.95 12.19
CA GLU A 81 3.79 7.05 13.26
C GLU A 81 3.37 5.68 13.79
N ILE A 82 3.12 4.72 12.88
CA ILE A 82 2.83 3.33 13.25
C ILE A 82 4.02 2.71 14.00
N GLN A 83 5.25 2.87 13.50
CA GLN A 83 6.45 2.33 14.14
C GLN A 83 6.69 2.95 15.54
N LEU A 84 6.43 4.26 15.68
CA LEU A 84 6.52 4.94 16.98
C LEU A 84 5.46 4.40 17.96
N GLY A 85 4.22 4.17 17.48
CA GLY A 85 3.17 3.54 18.28
C GLY A 85 3.57 2.14 18.75
N MET A 86 4.16 1.33 17.86
CA MET A 86 4.72 0.02 18.20
C MET A 86 5.77 0.12 19.31
N TRP A 87 6.69 1.08 19.19
CA TRP A 87 7.72 1.33 20.20
C TRP A 87 7.11 1.66 21.57
N TYR A 88 6.14 2.59 21.63
CA TYR A 88 5.46 2.95 22.88
C TYR A 88 4.69 1.79 23.52
N ARG A 89 4.14 0.89 22.69
CA ARG A 89 3.39 -0.29 23.15
C ARG A 89 4.26 -1.53 23.37
N ASN A 90 5.59 -1.41 23.18
CA ASN A 90 6.53 -2.54 23.24
C ASN A 90 6.17 -3.68 22.28
N ILE A 91 5.60 -3.34 21.12
CA ILE A 91 5.29 -4.26 20.04
C ILE A 91 6.50 -4.30 19.11
N LYS A 92 7.06 -5.50 18.90
CA LYS A 92 8.16 -5.68 17.94
C LYS A 92 7.61 -5.81 16.52
N PRO A 93 8.23 -5.14 15.53
CA PRO A 93 7.93 -5.41 14.14
C PRO A 93 8.35 -6.82 13.77
N ASP A 94 7.61 -7.39 12.82
CA ASP A 94 8.06 -8.57 12.11
C ASP A 94 9.26 -8.23 11.23
N LYS A 95 9.80 -9.22 10.52
CA LYS A 95 10.87 -8.98 9.55
C LYS A 95 10.42 -7.91 8.55
N HIS A 96 11.24 -6.87 8.36
CA HIS A 96 11.00 -5.85 7.36
C HIS A 96 10.87 -6.49 5.96
N ILE A 97 9.97 -5.92 5.17
CA ILE A 97 9.82 -6.30 3.77
C ILE A 97 11.03 -5.77 3.00
N GLU A 98 11.69 -6.66 2.28
CA GLU A 98 12.87 -6.36 1.47
C GLU A 98 12.44 -5.88 0.08
N PHE A 99 13.27 -5.06 -0.57
CA PHE A 99 12.98 -4.49 -1.89
C PHE A 99 12.76 -5.57 -2.97
N GLU A 100 13.37 -6.75 -2.82
CA GLU A 100 13.29 -7.87 -3.74
C GLU A 100 11.89 -8.51 -3.80
N VAL A 101 10.97 -8.12 -2.91
CA VAL A 101 9.58 -8.58 -2.96
C VAL A 101 8.89 -8.19 -4.27
N MET A 102 9.28 -7.05 -4.85
CA MET A 102 8.88 -6.65 -6.18
C MET A 102 9.93 -7.13 -7.18
N THR A 103 9.64 -8.26 -7.83
CA THR A 103 10.52 -8.89 -8.82
C THR A 103 10.74 -8.00 -10.05
N GLN A 104 11.84 -8.22 -10.77
CA GLN A 104 12.25 -7.38 -11.91
C GLN A 104 11.17 -7.28 -13.00
N GLU A 105 10.37 -8.33 -13.21
CA GLU A 105 9.26 -8.35 -14.18
C GLU A 105 8.17 -7.28 -13.90
N TYR A 106 8.01 -6.86 -12.63
CA TYR A 106 7.08 -5.81 -12.25
C TYR A 106 7.73 -4.42 -12.26
N ARG A 107 9.06 -4.36 -12.20
CA ARG A 107 9.84 -3.12 -12.22
C ARG A 107 10.10 -2.66 -13.65
N ASP A 108 10.56 -3.56 -14.51
CA ASP A 108 10.97 -3.28 -15.88
C ASP A 108 9.87 -3.64 -16.88
N ILE A 109 8.78 -2.87 -16.84
CA ILE A 109 7.68 -3.00 -17.79
C ILE A 109 7.92 -2.01 -18.92
N ALA A 110 8.31 -2.49 -20.10
CA ALA A 110 8.59 -1.63 -21.26
C ALA A 110 7.33 -0.94 -21.84
N ASP A 111 6.17 -1.60 -21.76
CA ASP A 111 4.91 -1.06 -22.28
C ASP A 111 4.27 -0.02 -21.35
N ALA A 112 4.00 1.17 -21.88
CA ALA A 112 3.47 2.29 -21.09
C ALA A 112 2.05 2.01 -20.56
N SER A 113 1.19 1.36 -21.35
CA SER A 113 -0.16 1.04 -20.91
C SER A 113 -0.16 0.04 -19.74
N ARG A 114 0.71 -0.96 -19.77
CA ARG A 114 0.91 -1.89 -18.65
C ARG A 114 1.47 -1.22 -17.40
N ARG A 115 2.41 -0.27 -17.54
CA ARG A 115 2.87 0.55 -16.39
C ARG A 115 1.72 1.34 -15.77
N MET A 116 0.92 2.01 -16.61
CA MET A 116 -0.24 2.77 -16.14
C MET A 116 -1.26 1.90 -15.39
N ILE A 117 -1.51 0.67 -15.86
CA ILE A 117 -2.40 -0.28 -15.18
C ILE A 117 -1.83 -0.67 -13.81
N ARG A 118 -0.54 -1.01 -13.73
CA ARG A 118 0.12 -1.29 -12.44
C ARG A 118 -0.02 -0.11 -11.49
N ASP A 119 0.31 1.09 -11.96
CA ASP A 119 0.29 2.31 -11.13
C ASP A 119 -1.12 2.60 -10.63
N TYR A 120 -2.12 2.43 -11.50
CA TYR A 120 -3.53 2.52 -11.11
C TYR A 120 -3.88 1.53 -10.01
N LEU A 121 -3.55 0.24 -10.19
CA LEU A 121 -3.84 -0.81 -9.21
C LEU A 121 -3.16 -0.54 -7.88
N LEU A 122 -1.92 -0.05 -7.90
CA LEU A 122 -1.17 0.31 -6.69
C LEU A 122 -1.86 1.45 -5.93
N LEU A 123 -2.26 2.52 -6.62
CA LEU A 123 -2.95 3.65 -6.00
C LEU A 123 -4.33 3.26 -5.47
N ARG A 124 -5.08 2.47 -6.25
CA ARG A 124 -6.39 1.94 -5.85
C ARG A 124 -6.27 1.10 -4.58
N ASP A 125 -5.32 0.18 -4.54
CA ASP A 125 -5.13 -0.69 -3.38
C ASP A 125 -4.50 0.07 -2.20
N LEU A 126 -3.73 1.13 -2.43
CA LEU A 126 -3.26 2.03 -1.36
C LEU A 126 -4.43 2.74 -0.66
N VAL A 127 -5.44 3.20 -1.41
CA VAL A 127 -6.65 3.79 -0.82
C VAL A 127 -7.39 2.75 0.04
N LYS A 128 -7.55 1.52 -0.46
CA LYS A 128 -8.12 0.41 0.33
C LYS A 128 -7.31 0.16 1.61
N LEU A 129 -5.98 0.23 1.54
CA LEU A 129 -5.11 0.05 2.70
C LEU A 129 -5.35 1.15 3.74
N THR A 130 -5.44 2.40 3.33
CA THR A 130 -5.69 3.51 4.25
C THR A 130 -7.04 3.39 4.94
N ASP A 131 -8.07 2.96 4.22
CA ASP A 131 -9.39 2.69 4.80
C ASP A 131 -9.34 1.51 5.78
N TYR A 132 -8.64 0.44 5.43
CA TYR A 132 -8.45 -0.73 6.28
C TYR A 132 -7.72 -0.39 7.58
N ILE A 133 -6.60 0.33 7.51
CA ILE A 133 -5.85 0.80 8.68
C ILE A 133 -6.73 1.67 9.57
N THR A 134 -7.47 2.61 8.96
CA THR A 134 -8.40 3.49 9.69
C THR A 134 -9.45 2.67 10.45
N GLN A 135 -10.05 1.66 9.81
CA GLN A 135 -11.03 0.78 10.45
C GLN A 135 -10.43 -0.03 11.61
N ILE A 136 -9.23 -0.60 11.44
CA ILE A 136 -8.56 -1.35 12.51
C ILE A 136 -8.34 -0.47 13.73
N PHE A 137 -7.72 0.71 13.55
CA PHE A 137 -7.40 1.58 14.69
C PHE A 137 -8.63 2.23 15.30
N ALA A 138 -9.69 2.48 14.53
CA ALA A 138 -10.98 2.90 15.07
C ALA A 138 -11.63 1.81 15.93
N ASN A 139 -11.57 0.54 15.49
CA ASN A 139 -12.05 -0.59 16.27
C ASN A 139 -11.27 -0.72 17.59
N LEU A 140 -9.93 -0.67 17.53
CA LEU A 140 -9.10 -0.69 18.74
C LEU A 140 -9.44 0.46 19.70
N ALA A 141 -9.56 1.70 19.18
CA ALA A 141 -9.90 2.86 19.99
C ALA A 141 -11.27 2.75 20.66
N SER A 142 -12.23 2.02 20.06
CA SER A 142 -13.55 1.80 20.65
C SER A 142 -13.57 0.80 21.83
N HIS A 143 -12.48 0.05 22.01
CA HIS A 143 -12.32 -0.96 23.06
C HIS A 143 -11.51 -0.46 24.27
N TYR A 144 -11.06 0.80 24.27
CA TYR A 144 -10.38 1.48 25.39
C TYR A 144 -11.20 2.68 25.88
#